data_AF-A0A431PTN7-F1
#
_entry.id   AF-A0A431PTN7-F1
#
_cell.length_a   1.000
_cell.length_b   1.000
_cell.length_c   1.000
_cell.angle_alpha   90.00
_cell.angle_beta   90.00
_cell.angle_gamma   90.00
#
_symmetry.space_group_name_H-M   'P 1'
#
loop_
_entity.id
_entity.type
_entity.pdbx_description
1 polymer ?
#
loop_
_entity_poly.entity_id
_entity_poly.type
_entity_poly.pdbx_seq_one_letter_code
_entity_poly.pdbx_strand_id
1 'polypeptide(L)'
;MFSQIEKQIFKSWIQYAIEPRIAKLTGRQIRTTGPRIAVMGNCQAFGVAYAMKVMDPSATVHHFSAIGHSRFANFDLLVKTLETYDYVFSHEFLSGHLRGPGDSAELRQRLPRVTRLPAVTFAAFHPDLIYIQDPTQPLHGFIFGPLGPYHSAIAVFGYRAGLSLDETRALFNENVFQAAGYLDIWNDAARELLETTKRDFDVDLSTELMKWSRRGVFMFSLVHPMHYVLFDIAKIMWEKVGLKPPATDFSYYQIHDLARAEIFPVYPPIAKHFGVQGGYLFKLQNHHLANDVGDFLTLPQYLAACFRTYEKEGAARLGNPRVDAWLADEKTKNLLVGLARENLKAGRLPTL
;
A
#
# COMPACT_ATOMS: atom_id res chain seq x y z
N MET A 1 20.31 -17.26 -0.27
CA MET A 1 18.89 -17.59 0.00
C MET A 1 18.07 -17.09 -1.18
N PHE A 2 17.09 -17.86 -1.67
CA PHE A 2 16.25 -17.42 -2.79
C PHE A 2 15.40 -16.20 -2.40
N SER A 3 15.24 -15.24 -3.31
CA SER A 3 14.30 -14.13 -3.18
C SER A 3 12.85 -14.62 -3.17
N GLN A 4 11.90 -13.76 -2.79
CA GLN A 4 10.48 -14.13 -2.77
C GLN A 4 9.99 -14.53 -4.16
N ILE A 5 10.34 -13.75 -5.19
CA ILE A 5 9.92 -14.04 -6.57
C ILE A 5 10.55 -15.34 -7.10
N GLU A 6 11.80 -15.64 -6.74
CA GLU A 6 12.44 -16.91 -7.10
C GLU A 6 11.70 -18.11 -6.48
N LYS A 7 11.33 -18.02 -5.19
CA LYS A 7 10.52 -19.05 -4.53
C LYS A 7 9.17 -19.22 -5.21
N GLN A 8 8.52 -18.12 -5.60
CA GLN A 8 7.23 -18.13 -6.30
C GLN A 8 7.34 -18.77 -7.70
N ILE A 9 8.35 -18.38 -8.48
CA ILE A 9 8.62 -18.95 -9.81
C ILE A 9 8.90 -20.46 -9.69
N PHE A 10 9.77 -20.87 -8.77
CA PHE A 10 10.11 -22.28 -8.59
C PHE A 10 8.89 -23.12 -8.19
N LYS A 11 8.09 -22.64 -7.22
CA LYS A 11 6.83 -23.27 -6.83
C LYS A 11 5.88 -23.39 -8.02
N SER A 12 5.72 -22.33 -8.81
CA SER A 12 4.88 -22.32 -10.01
C SER A 12 5.27 -23.42 -11.00
N TRP A 13 6.57 -23.58 -11.27
CA TRP A 13 7.09 -24.60 -12.18
C TRP A 13 6.90 -26.02 -11.66
N ILE A 14 7.09 -26.26 -10.36
CA ILE A 14 6.80 -27.57 -9.76
C ILE A 14 5.33 -27.94 -9.98
N GLN A 15 4.42 -27.04 -9.68
CA GLN A 15 2.98 -27.29 -9.82
C GLN A 15 2.54 -27.46 -11.27
N TYR A 16 3.18 -26.75 -12.19
CA TYR A 16 2.86 -26.84 -13.61
C TYR A 16 3.40 -28.11 -14.28
N ALA A 17 4.69 -28.41 -14.09
CA ALA A 17 5.40 -29.42 -14.89
C ALA A 17 5.58 -30.77 -14.17
N ILE A 18 5.60 -30.78 -12.84
CA ILE A 18 5.98 -31.96 -12.04
C ILE A 18 4.75 -32.59 -11.38
N GLU A 19 3.94 -31.81 -10.66
CA GLU A 19 2.79 -32.34 -9.91
C GLU A 19 1.79 -33.15 -10.76
N PRO A 20 1.42 -32.74 -12.00
CA PRO A 20 0.54 -33.54 -12.85
C PRO A 20 1.09 -34.92 -13.19
N ARG A 21 2.40 -35.03 -13.37
CA ARG A 21 3.07 -36.30 -13.67
C ARG A 21 3.09 -37.21 -12.45
N ILE A 22 3.42 -36.66 -11.28
CA ILE A 22 3.40 -37.40 -10.01
C ILE A 22 1.99 -37.87 -9.70
N ALA A 23 0.98 -37.00 -9.87
CA ALA A 23 -0.41 -37.36 -9.66
C ALA A 23 -0.86 -38.52 -10.55
N LYS A 24 -0.51 -38.48 -11.85
CA LYS A 24 -0.78 -39.56 -12.79
C LYS A 24 -0.11 -40.87 -12.39
N LEU A 25 1.13 -40.83 -11.92
CA LEU A 25 1.89 -42.02 -11.50
C LEU A 25 1.39 -42.61 -10.17
N THR A 26 0.94 -41.76 -9.24
CA THR A 26 0.54 -42.16 -7.89
C THR A 26 -0.97 -42.38 -7.73
N GLY A 27 -1.77 -42.06 -8.74
CA GLY A 27 -3.23 -42.06 -8.66
C GLY A 27 -3.79 -40.93 -7.78
N ARG A 28 -2.95 -39.98 -7.34
CA ARG A 28 -3.37 -38.86 -6.49
C ARG A 28 -4.27 -37.91 -7.26
N GLN A 29 -5.46 -37.61 -6.73
CA GLN A 29 -6.36 -36.62 -7.31
C GLN A 29 -5.82 -35.19 -7.10
N ILE A 30 -5.75 -34.41 -8.18
CA ILE A 30 -5.42 -32.98 -8.14
C ILE A 30 -6.69 -32.20 -7.82
N ARG A 31 -6.62 -31.34 -6.80
CA ARG A 31 -7.75 -30.49 -6.38
C ARG A 31 -7.89 -29.22 -7.23
N THR A 32 -6.81 -28.79 -7.87
CA THR A 32 -6.76 -27.58 -8.68
C THR A 32 -6.90 -27.92 -10.17
N THR A 33 -8.12 -28.24 -10.59
CA THR A 33 -8.45 -28.63 -11.97
C THR A 33 -8.90 -27.47 -12.86
N GLY A 34 -9.09 -26.28 -12.28
CA GLY A 34 -9.51 -25.06 -12.96
C GLY A 34 -8.34 -24.29 -13.58
N PRO A 35 -8.58 -23.02 -13.99
CA PRO A 35 -7.60 -22.21 -14.68
C PRO A 35 -6.39 -21.87 -13.80
N ARG A 36 -5.27 -21.55 -14.43
CA ARG A 36 -4.07 -21.00 -13.79
C ARG A 36 -4.10 -19.48 -13.88
N ILE A 37 -4.06 -18.82 -12.72
CA ILE A 37 -4.17 -17.36 -12.59
C ILE A 37 -2.93 -16.80 -11.89
N ALA A 38 -2.28 -15.84 -12.53
CA ALA A 38 -1.15 -15.11 -11.97
C ALA A 38 -1.58 -13.68 -11.62
N VAL A 39 -1.23 -13.22 -10.42
CA VAL A 39 -1.43 -11.82 -9.98
C VAL A 39 -0.07 -11.27 -9.57
N MET A 40 0.45 -10.33 -10.34
CA MET A 40 1.74 -9.69 -10.10
C MET A 40 1.54 -8.28 -9.58
N GLY A 41 2.29 -7.90 -8.54
CA GLY A 41 2.25 -6.52 -8.07
C GLY A 41 2.96 -6.30 -6.75
N ASN A 42 2.52 -5.24 -6.06
CA ASN A 42 3.01 -4.84 -4.75
C ASN A 42 2.29 -5.61 -3.62
N CYS A 43 2.30 -5.06 -2.41
CA CYS A 43 1.61 -5.61 -1.24
C CYS A 43 0.13 -5.96 -1.47
N GLN A 44 -0.59 -5.27 -2.37
CA GLN A 44 -2.01 -5.52 -2.64
C GLN A 44 -2.27 -6.81 -3.44
N ALA A 45 -1.28 -7.25 -4.24
CA ALA A 45 -1.44 -8.37 -5.16
C ALA A 45 -1.80 -9.69 -4.45
N PHE A 46 -1.31 -9.89 -3.22
CA PHE A 46 -1.69 -11.06 -2.43
C PHE A 46 -3.18 -11.08 -2.11
N GLY A 47 -3.75 -9.97 -1.65
CA GLY A 47 -5.18 -9.90 -1.31
C GLY A 47 -6.08 -10.13 -2.52
N VAL A 48 -5.70 -9.60 -3.69
CA VAL A 48 -6.38 -9.86 -4.96
C VAL A 48 -6.28 -11.34 -5.36
N ALA A 49 -5.07 -11.93 -5.32
CA ALA A 49 -4.86 -13.35 -5.61
C ALA A 49 -5.65 -14.26 -4.66
N TYR A 50 -5.71 -13.92 -3.38
CA TYR A 50 -6.47 -14.65 -2.39
C TYR A 50 -7.97 -14.58 -2.68
N ALA A 51 -8.51 -13.39 -2.96
CA ALA A 51 -9.90 -13.20 -3.37
C ALA A 51 -10.25 -14.06 -4.61
N MET A 52 -9.38 -14.06 -5.61
CA MET A 52 -9.50 -14.90 -6.81
C MET A 52 -9.53 -16.40 -6.49
N LYS A 53 -8.73 -16.85 -5.53
CA LYS A 53 -8.75 -18.25 -5.08
C LYS A 53 -10.03 -18.63 -4.34
N VAL A 54 -10.64 -17.70 -3.62
CA VAL A 54 -11.95 -17.90 -2.98
C VAL A 54 -13.08 -17.95 -4.02
N MET A 55 -12.97 -17.14 -5.09
CA MET A 55 -13.93 -17.15 -6.19
C MET A 55 -13.88 -18.44 -7.03
N ASP A 56 -12.71 -19.06 -7.18
CA ASP A 56 -12.59 -20.38 -7.80
C ASP A 56 -11.63 -21.29 -7.01
N PRO A 57 -12.16 -22.13 -6.10
CA PRO A 57 -11.36 -23.11 -5.37
C PRO A 57 -10.67 -24.14 -6.26
N SER A 58 -11.13 -24.35 -7.50
CA SER A 58 -10.49 -25.24 -8.47
C SER A 58 -9.33 -24.58 -9.21
N ALA A 59 -9.27 -23.24 -9.28
CA ALA A 59 -8.18 -22.53 -9.94
C ALA A 59 -6.83 -22.70 -9.22
N THR A 60 -5.73 -22.72 -9.96
CA THR A 60 -4.38 -22.53 -9.40
C THR A 60 -4.07 -21.04 -9.42
N VAL A 61 -4.05 -20.39 -8.25
CA VAL A 61 -3.80 -18.94 -8.18
C VAL A 61 -2.47 -18.67 -7.50
N HIS A 62 -1.62 -17.88 -8.15
CA HIS A 62 -0.33 -17.46 -7.62
C HIS A 62 -0.20 -15.94 -7.59
N HIS A 63 0.39 -15.44 -6.50
CA HIS A 63 0.84 -14.06 -6.42
C HIS A 63 2.35 -14.00 -6.71
N PHE A 64 2.77 -12.97 -7.44
CA PHE A 64 4.17 -12.66 -7.70
C PHE A 64 4.48 -11.28 -7.15
N SER A 65 5.41 -11.20 -6.19
CA SER A 65 5.88 -9.91 -5.70
C SER A 65 6.94 -9.39 -6.66
N ALA A 66 6.64 -8.30 -7.36
CA ALA A 66 7.62 -7.60 -8.21
C ALA A 66 8.63 -6.80 -7.38
N ILE A 67 8.50 -6.80 -6.04
CA ILE A 67 9.31 -6.00 -5.14
C ILE A 67 10.44 -6.86 -4.60
N GLY A 68 11.67 -6.63 -5.08
CA GLY A 68 12.89 -7.13 -4.47
C GLY A 68 13.96 -7.57 -5.47
N HIS A 69 15.22 -7.34 -5.10
CA HIS A 69 16.35 -7.78 -5.91
C HIS A 69 16.41 -9.31 -5.98
N SER A 70 16.22 -9.83 -7.19
CA SER A 70 16.38 -11.23 -7.52
C SER A 70 17.82 -11.51 -7.98
N ARG A 71 18.41 -12.62 -7.52
CA ARG A 71 19.78 -13.02 -7.88
C ARG A 71 19.80 -13.84 -9.18
N PHE A 72 18.75 -14.62 -9.41
CA PHE A 72 18.64 -15.63 -10.47
C PHE A 72 17.43 -15.41 -11.37
N ALA A 73 16.28 -15.00 -10.83
CA ALA A 73 15.13 -14.68 -11.69
C ALA A 73 15.39 -13.38 -12.43
N ASN A 74 15.41 -13.48 -13.76
CA ASN A 74 15.44 -12.34 -14.67
C ASN A 74 14.06 -12.16 -15.31
N PHE A 75 13.92 -11.05 -16.04
CA PHE A 75 12.69 -10.71 -16.73
C PHE A 75 12.22 -11.81 -17.71
N ASP A 76 13.13 -12.43 -18.47
CA ASP A 76 12.80 -13.51 -19.39
C ASP A 76 12.22 -14.75 -18.69
N LEU A 77 12.79 -15.14 -17.55
CA LEU A 77 12.28 -16.25 -16.76
C LEU A 77 10.90 -15.94 -16.22
N LEU A 78 10.64 -14.70 -15.81
CA LEU A 78 9.31 -14.28 -15.40
C LEU A 78 8.32 -14.42 -16.57
N VAL A 79 8.64 -13.85 -17.74
CA VAL A 79 7.80 -13.95 -18.95
C VAL A 79 7.47 -15.42 -19.25
N LYS A 80 8.49 -16.28 -19.34
CA LYS A 80 8.32 -17.72 -19.58
C LYS A 80 7.49 -18.43 -18.50
N THR A 81 7.57 -17.95 -17.27
CA THR A 81 6.75 -18.49 -16.17
C THR A 81 5.29 -18.07 -16.35
N LEU A 82 5.04 -16.80 -16.66
CA LEU A 82 3.70 -16.25 -16.88
C LEU A 82 3.03 -16.82 -18.15
N GLU A 83 3.83 -17.28 -19.13
CA GLU A 83 3.34 -18.05 -20.29
C GLU A 83 2.58 -19.33 -19.92
N THR A 84 2.78 -19.86 -18.71
CA THR A 84 2.09 -21.07 -18.22
C THR A 84 0.73 -20.80 -17.56
N TYR A 85 0.26 -19.54 -17.58
CA TYR A 85 -1.00 -19.12 -16.96
C TYR A 85 -2.05 -18.71 -17.98
N ASP A 86 -3.29 -19.08 -17.74
CA ASP A 86 -4.44 -18.73 -18.59
C ASP A 86 -4.79 -17.24 -18.45
N TYR A 87 -4.71 -16.73 -17.21
CA TYR A 87 -4.97 -15.32 -16.90
C TYR A 87 -3.80 -14.71 -16.14
N VAL A 88 -3.36 -13.52 -16.56
CA VAL A 88 -2.28 -12.79 -15.91
C VAL A 88 -2.74 -11.36 -15.62
N PHE A 89 -2.75 -10.99 -14.35
CA PHE A 89 -3.04 -9.65 -13.87
C PHE A 89 -1.75 -9.02 -13.35
N SER A 90 -1.45 -7.78 -13.74
CA SER A 90 -0.22 -7.10 -13.30
C SER A 90 -0.46 -5.64 -12.94
N HIS A 91 0.04 -5.22 -11.79
CA HIS A 91 0.31 -3.79 -11.55
C HIS A 91 1.36 -3.27 -12.54
N GLU A 92 1.43 -1.96 -12.69
CA GLU A 92 2.57 -1.29 -13.30
C GLU A 92 3.81 -1.46 -12.41
N PHE A 93 4.97 -1.66 -13.04
CA PHE A 93 6.27 -1.69 -12.37
C PHE A 93 7.34 -1.18 -13.33
N LEU A 94 8.35 -0.52 -12.77
CA LEU A 94 9.44 0.07 -13.54
C LEU A 94 10.57 -0.95 -13.80
N SER A 95 11.41 -0.63 -14.78
CA SER A 95 12.68 -1.35 -14.99
C SER A 95 13.54 -1.37 -13.71
N GLY A 96 14.35 -2.40 -13.53
CA GLY A 96 15.25 -2.54 -12.38
C GLY A 96 14.66 -3.27 -11.17
N HIS A 97 13.35 -3.53 -11.13
CA HIS A 97 12.73 -4.41 -10.13
C HIS A 97 13.16 -5.88 -10.28
N LEU A 98 13.42 -6.29 -11.52
CA LEU A 98 13.93 -7.59 -11.89
C LEU A 98 15.26 -7.42 -12.60
N ARG A 99 16.07 -8.47 -12.62
CA ARG A 99 17.29 -8.46 -13.43
C ARG A 99 16.92 -8.40 -14.91
N GLY A 100 17.49 -7.43 -15.62
CA GLY A 100 17.21 -7.14 -17.03
C GLY A 100 16.45 -5.82 -17.19
N PRO A 101 16.29 -5.33 -18.43
CA PRO A 101 15.70 -4.00 -18.68
C PRO A 101 14.17 -3.97 -18.59
N GLY A 102 13.49 -5.11 -18.43
CA GLY A 102 12.04 -5.18 -18.59
C GLY A 102 11.21 -4.52 -17.50
N ASP A 103 10.13 -3.90 -17.95
CA ASP A 103 9.10 -3.22 -17.16
C ASP A 103 7.69 -3.77 -17.49
N SER A 104 6.65 -3.16 -16.93
CA SER A 104 5.26 -3.55 -17.22
C SER A 104 4.80 -3.28 -18.65
N ALA A 105 5.43 -2.36 -19.38
CA ALA A 105 5.11 -2.11 -20.79
C ALA A 105 5.73 -3.20 -21.67
N GLU A 106 6.99 -3.54 -21.47
CA GLU A 106 7.66 -4.66 -22.16
C GLU A 106 6.95 -5.99 -21.86
N LEU A 107 6.49 -6.19 -20.62
CA LEU A 107 5.76 -7.39 -20.23
C LEU A 107 4.50 -7.57 -21.08
N ARG A 108 3.74 -6.49 -21.29
CA ARG A 108 2.52 -6.50 -22.11
C ARG A 108 2.81 -6.66 -23.60
N GLN A 109 3.91 -6.11 -24.10
CA GLN A 109 4.33 -6.33 -25.49
C GLN A 109 4.65 -7.81 -25.74
N ARG A 110 5.33 -8.47 -24.80
CA ARG A 110 5.70 -9.90 -24.92
C ARG A 110 4.57 -10.85 -24.56
N LEU A 111 3.67 -10.44 -23.67
CA LEU A 111 2.48 -11.20 -23.26
C LEU A 111 1.23 -10.32 -23.38
N PRO A 112 0.65 -10.18 -24.60
CA PRO A 112 -0.51 -9.32 -24.83
C PRO A 112 -1.77 -9.68 -24.02
N ARG A 113 -1.83 -10.89 -23.47
CA ARG A 113 -2.92 -11.34 -22.57
C ARG A 113 -2.83 -10.80 -21.14
N VAL A 114 -1.75 -10.10 -20.79
CA VAL A 114 -1.59 -9.49 -19.47
C VAL A 114 -2.60 -8.37 -19.32
N THR A 115 -3.49 -8.53 -18.33
CA THR A 115 -4.48 -7.52 -17.95
C THR A 115 -3.88 -6.59 -16.90
N ARG A 116 -3.97 -5.28 -17.13
CA ARG A 116 -3.50 -4.28 -16.15
C ARG A 116 -4.41 -4.31 -14.92
N LEU A 117 -3.82 -4.43 -13.74
CA LEU A 117 -4.49 -4.42 -12.45
C LEU A 117 -4.25 -3.07 -11.77
N PRO A 118 -5.29 -2.30 -11.42
CA PRO A 118 -5.12 -1.04 -10.71
C PRO A 118 -4.66 -1.29 -9.27
N ALA A 119 -3.67 -0.51 -8.82
CA ALA A 119 -3.37 -0.38 -7.41
C ALA A 119 -4.29 0.68 -6.80
N VAL A 120 -4.90 0.39 -5.66
CA VAL A 120 -5.78 1.35 -4.97
C VAL A 120 -4.92 2.29 -4.13
N THR A 121 -5.02 3.58 -4.41
CA THR A 121 -4.43 4.65 -3.59
C THR A 121 -5.53 5.63 -3.20
N PHE A 122 -5.56 6.04 -1.93
CA PHE A 122 -6.57 6.97 -1.44
C PHE A 122 -6.04 7.74 -0.22
N ALA A 123 -5.71 9.01 -0.43
CA ALA A 123 -5.02 9.82 0.56
C ALA A 123 -5.95 10.47 1.59
N ALA A 124 -7.28 10.49 1.37
CA ALA A 124 -8.16 11.37 2.15
C ALA A 124 -8.13 11.10 3.65
N PHE A 125 -8.02 9.83 4.05
CA PHE A 125 -7.96 9.44 5.46
C PHE A 125 -6.59 9.73 6.12
N HIS A 126 -5.53 9.85 5.32
CA HIS A 126 -4.15 9.96 5.80
C HIS A 126 -3.39 11.10 5.08
N PRO A 127 -3.93 12.34 5.06
CA PRO A 127 -3.33 13.44 4.31
C PRO A 127 -1.94 13.81 4.82
N ASP A 128 -1.62 13.49 6.07
CA ASP A 128 -0.32 13.71 6.69
C ASP A 128 0.75 12.68 6.30
N LEU A 129 0.33 11.51 5.78
CA LEU A 129 1.27 10.45 5.40
C LEU A 129 2.01 10.85 4.13
N ILE A 130 3.34 10.90 4.22
CA ILE A 130 4.26 11.17 3.12
C ILE A 130 5.37 10.13 3.04
N TYR A 131 6.02 10.12 1.88
CA TYR A 131 7.30 9.44 1.68
C TYR A 131 8.43 10.47 1.59
N ILE A 132 9.60 10.08 2.08
CA ILE A 132 10.83 10.84 1.92
C ILE A 132 11.74 10.01 1.01
N GLN A 133 12.05 10.53 -0.17
CA GLN A 133 12.94 9.84 -1.10
C GLN A 133 14.38 9.92 -0.61
N ASP A 134 15.10 8.80 -0.64
CA ASP A 134 16.54 8.78 -0.42
C ASP A 134 17.25 9.06 -1.74
N PRO A 135 17.85 10.26 -1.92
CA PRO A 135 18.49 10.63 -3.19
C PRO A 135 19.69 9.75 -3.53
N THR A 136 20.22 8.98 -2.57
CA THR A 136 21.33 8.05 -2.79
C THR A 136 20.89 6.70 -3.36
N GLN A 137 19.58 6.43 -3.39
CA GLN A 137 18.99 5.17 -3.84
C GLN A 137 17.93 5.44 -4.91
N PRO A 138 18.32 5.60 -6.18
CA PRO A 138 17.45 6.11 -7.24
C PRO A 138 16.28 5.16 -7.62
N LEU A 139 16.35 3.87 -7.25
CA LEU A 139 15.29 2.90 -7.47
C LEU A 139 14.56 2.63 -6.15
N HIS A 140 13.47 3.36 -5.91
CA HIS A 140 12.60 3.18 -4.74
C HIS A 140 13.31 3.34 -3.38
N GLY A 141 14.38 4.13 -3.34
CA GLY A 141 15.00 4.56 -2.09
C GLY A 141 14.06 5.44 -1.32
N PHE A 142 13.55 4.93 -0.20
CA PHE A 142 12.88 5.75 0.80
C PHE A 142 13.75 5.79 2.04
N ILE A 143 13.70 6.90 2.76
CA ILE A 143 14.15 6.90 4.15
C ILE A 143 13.15 6.07 4.95
N PHE A 144 13.65 5.17 5.80
CA PHE A 144 12.83 4.32 6.65
C PHE A 144 12.81 4.89 8.07
N GLY A 145 11.60 5.16 8.56
CA GLY A 145 11.31 5.56 9.93
C GLY A 145 10.70 4.43 10.77
N PRO A 146 10.03 4.77 11.88
CA PRO A 146 9.40 3.78 12.75
C PRO A 146 8.23 3.01 12.11
N LEU A 147 7.61 3.56 11.06
CA LEU A 147 6.57 2.88 10.27
C LEU A 147 7.04 2.61 8.85
N GLY A 148 8.20 1.96 8.73
CA GLY A 148 8.79 1.65 7.42
C GLY A 148 8.99 2.94 6.61
N PRO A 149 8.55 3.03 5.36
CA PRO A 149 8.75 4.22 4.53
C PRO A 149 7.75 5.36 4.82
N TYR A 150 6.81 5.18 5.76
CA TYR A 150 5.77 6.16 6.08
C TYR A 150 6.24 7.20 7.10
N HIS A 151 6.13 8.47 6.73
CA HIS A 151 6.43 9.61 7.58
C HIS A 151 5.23 10.54 7.70
N SER A 152 5.18 11.31 8.79
CA SER A 152 4.26 12.43 8.96
C SER A 152 4.87 13.71 8.38
N ALA A 153 4.13 14.41 7.51
CA ALA A 153 4.56 15.70 6.98
C ALA A 153 4.70 16.73 8.09
N ILE A 154 3.78 16.72 9.07
CA ILE A 154 3.84 17.55 10.27
C ILE A 154 5.10 17.25 11.09
N ALA A 155 5.45 15.97 11.29
CA ALA A 155 6.64 15.60 12.05
C ALA A 155 7.93 16.06 11.36
N VAL A 156 8.04 15.87 10.03
CA VAL A 156 9.18 16.35 9.24
C VAL A 156 9.27 17.87 9.29
N PHE A 157 8.13 18.57 9.15
CA PHE A 157 8.08 20.03 9.26
C PHE A 157 8.54 20.49 10.64
N GLY A 158 8.00 19.92 11.72
CA GLY A 158 8.36 20.31 13.09
C GLY A 158 9.86 20.16 13.35
N TYR A 159 10.44 19.03 12.95
CA TYR A 159 11.89 18.81 13.04
C TYR A 159 12.70 19.85 12.24
N ARG A 160 12.36 20.05 10.95
CA ARG A 160 13.10 20.96 10.06
C ARG A 160 12.89 22.44 10.39
N ALA A 161 11.79 22.79 11.04
CA ALA A 161 11.50 24.13 11.55
C ALA A 161 12.14 24.40 12.92
N GLY A 162 12.82 23.42 13.52
CA GLY A 162 13.49 23.55 14.82
C GLY A 162 12.53 23.52 16.02
N LEU A 163 11.35 22.93 15.86
CA LEU A 163 10.39 22.76 16.96
C LEU A 163 10.82 21.61 17.87
N SER A 164 10.55 21.76 19.17
CA SER A 164 10.64 20.66 20.13
C SER A 164 9.61 19.55 19.84
N LEU A 165 9.77 18.39 20.49
CA LEU A 165 8.79 17.31 20.41
C LEU A 165 7.40 17.75 20.90
N ASP A 166 7.33 18.56 21.96
CA ASP A 166 6.06 19.05 22.50
C ASP A 166 5.40 20.10 21.60
N GLU A 167 6.17 21.03 21.03
CA GLU A 167 5.66 21.96 20.01
C GLU A 167 5.18 21.20 18.77
N THR A 168 5.93 20.20 18.32
CA THR A 168 5.53 19.36 17.16
C THR A 168 4.28 18.56 17.47
N ARG A 169 4.16 17.99 18.67
CA ARG A 169 2.94 17.31 19.12
C ARG A 169 1.73 18.25 19.13
N ALA A 170 1.93 19.51 19.52
CA ALA A 170 0.88 20.53 19.50
C ALA A 170 0.41 20.91 18.08
N LEU A 171 1.11 20.48 17.02
CA LEU A 171 0.63 20.62 15.64
C LEU A 171 -0.47 19.62 15.26
N PHE A 172 -0.70 18.57 16.04
CA PHE A 172 -1.70 17.54 15.71
C PHE A 172 -3.12 17.93 16.13
N ASN A 173 -3.53 19.17 15.85
CA ASN A 173 -4.82 19.74 16.25
C ASN A 173 -5.65 20.21 15.04
N GLU A 174 -6.97 20.31 15.22
CA GLU A 174 -7.96 20.65 14.17
C GLU A 174 -7.63 21.97 13.45
N ASN A 175 -7.18 23.01 14.18
CA ASN A 175 -6.80 24.30 13.59
C ASN A 175 -5.60 24.20 12.63
N VAL A 176 -4.62 23.35 12.94
CA VAL A 176 -3.48 23.10 12.06
C VAL A 176 -3.91 22.28 10.86
N PHE A 177 -4.79 21.30 11.04
CA PHE A 177 -5.28 20.47 9.94
C PHE A 177 -6.11 21.29 8.96
N GLN A 178 -6.92 22.24 9.45
CA GLN A 178 -7.60 23.22 8.63
C GLN A 178 -6.61 24.09 7.85
N ALA A 179 -5.57 24.63 8.52
CA ALA A 179 -4.56 25.46 7.88
C ALA A 179 -3.75 24.70 6.82
N ALA A 180 -3.50 23.41 7.04
CA ALA A 180 -2.80 22.52 6.11
C ALA A 180 -3.70 21.96 4.99
N GLY A 181 -5.00 22.27 4.98
CA GLY A 181 -5.97 21.78 4.00
C GLY A 181 -6.33 20.30 4.15
N TYR A 182 -6.04 19.68 5.29
CA TYR A 182 -6.25 18.24 5.52
C TYR A 182 -7.72 17.84 5.60
N LEU A 183 -8.61 18.79 5.90
CA LEU A 183 -10.05 18.52 6.01
C LEU A 183 -10.75 18.54 4.64
N ASP A 184 -10.15 19.16 3.62
CA ASP A 184 -10.78 19.38 2.30
C ASP A 184 -10.33 18.39 1.22
N ILE A 185 -9.52 17.38 1.57
CA ILE A 185 -8.83 16.49 0.61
C ILE A 185 -9.74 15.42 -0.04
N TRP A 186 -10.94 15.19 0.49
CA TRP A 186 -11.79 14.07 0.06
C TRP A 186 -12.09 14.09 -1.44
N ASN A 187 -12.54 15.23 -1.94
CA ASN A 187 -12.98 15.36 -3.34
C ASN A 187 -11.83 15.16 -4.32
N ASP A 188 -10.64 15.66 -3.99
CA ASP A 188 -9.46 15.49 -4.84
C ASP A 188 -8.95 14.04 -4.80
N ALA A 189 -8.93 13.40 -3.62
CA ALA A 189 -8.56 11.99 -3.51
C ALA A 189 -9.55 11.06 -4.22
N ALA A 190 -10.85 11.35 -4.15
CA ALA A 190 -11.89 10.62 -4.87
C ALA A 190 -11.76 10.81 -6.38
N ARG A 191 -11.58 12.05 -6.84
CA ARG A 191 -11.37 12.36 -8.26
C ARG A 191 -10.15 11.64 -8.80
N GLU A 192 -9.02 11.73 -8.11
CA GLU A 192 -7.77 11.06 -8.51
C GLU A 192 -7.95 9.54 -8.65
N LEU A 193 -8.57 8.88 -7.65
CA LEU A 193 -8.84 7.44 -7.72
C LEU A 193 -9.70 7.09 -8.94
N LEU A 194 -10.83 7.77 -9.12
CA LEU A 194 -11.80 7.47 -10.18
C LEU A 194 -11.24 7.76 -11.58
N GLU A 195 -10.60 8.91 -11.76
CA GLU A 195 -10.04 9.32 -13.05
C GLU A 195 -8.86 8.43 -13.44
N THR A 196 -7.95 8.13 -12.51
CA THR A 196 -6.80 7.27 -12.79
C THR A 196 -7.23 5.83 -13.08
N THR A 197 -8.18 5.25 -12.33
CA THR A 197 -8.65 3.89 -12.66
C THR A 197 -9.42 3.83 -13.98
N LYS A 198 -10.22 4.85 -14.30
CA LYS A 198 -10.97 4.89 -15.55
C LYS A 198 -10.06 5.11 -16.75
N ARG A 199 -9.15 6.10 -16.68
CA ARG A 199 -8.23 6.46 -17.76
C ARG A 199 -7.23 5.35 -18.05
N ASP A 200 -6.61 4.79 -17.01
CA ASP A 200 -5.44 3.92 -17.21
C ASP A 200 -5.83 2.43 -17.25
N PHE A 201 -6.93 2.03 -16.61
CA PHE A 201 -7.32 0.62 -16.49
C PHE A 201 -8.68 0.29 -17.10
N ASP A 202 -9.41 1.31 -17.58
CA ASP A 202 -10.81 1.20 -18.01
C ASP A 202 -11.65 0.47 -16.94
N VAL A 203 -11.55 0.96 -15.71
CA VAL A 203 -12.31 0.50 -14.55
C VAL A 203 -12.99 1.70 -13.90
N ASP A 204 -14.32 1.67 -13.87
CA ASP A 204 -15.13 2.65 -13.13
C ASP A 204 -15.36 2.13 -11.70
N LEU A 205 -14.84 2.86 -10.71
CA LEU A 205 -14.98 2.54 -9.29
C LEU A 205 -15.99 3.45 -8.59
N SER A 206 -16.80 4.21 -9.34
CA SER A 206 -17.73 5.19 -8.76
C SER A 206 -18.72 4.53 -7.79
N THR A 207 -19.26 3.37 -8.17
CA THR A 207 -20.18 2.59 -7.32
C THR A 207 -19.47 2.00 -6.11
N GLU A 208 -18.24 1.53 -6.29
CA GLU A 208 -17.41 0.88 -5.29
C GLU A 208 -16.95 1.87 -4.23
N LEU A 209 -16.46 3.03 -4.64
CA LEU A 209 -16.08 4.12 -3.75
C LEU A 209 -17.26 4.54 -2.86
N MET A 210 -18.48 4.63 -3.42
CA MET A 210 -19.69 4.89 -2.63
C MET A 210 -20.01 3.76 -1.64
N LYS A 211 -19.80 2.49 -2.01
CA LYS A 211 -20.00 1.34 -1.11
C LYS A 211 -18.97 1.34 0.01
N TRP A 212 -17.71 1.59 -0.31
CA TRP A 212 -16.60 1.60 0.63
C TRP A 212 -16.74 2.75 1.63
N SER A 213 -17.06 3.96 1.17
CA SER A 213 -17.22 5.14 2.03
C SER A 213 -18.34 4.97 3.07
N ARG A 214 -19.45 4.33 2.70
CA ARG A 214 -20.54 4.00 3.64
C ARG A 214 -20.15 3.00 4.73
N ARG A 215 -19.09 2.20 4.49
CA ARG A 215 -18.58 1.22 5.46
C ARG A 215 -17.61 1.84 6.47
N GLY A 216 -17.19 3.09 6.25
CA GLY A 216 -16.23 3.82 7.07
C GLY A 216 -14.83 3.84 6.45
N VAL A 217 -13.79 3.75 7.28
CA VAL A 217 -12.40 3.76 6.80
C VAL A 217 -12.12 2.48 6.01
N PHE A 218 -11.74 2.66 4.74
CA PHE A 218 -11.44 1.55 3.81
C PHE A 218 -9.95 1.41 3.48
N MET A 219 -9.09 2.12 4.20
CA MET A 219 -7.64 2.16 4.01
C MET A 219 -6.90 2.10 5.36
N PHE A 220 -5.85 1.30 5.48
CA PHE A 220 -4.90 1.28 6.61
C PHE A 220 -3.76 2.30 6.47
N SER A 221 -3.49 2.72 5.24
CA SER A 221 -2.51 3.75 4.85
C SER A 221 -2.96 4.31 3.50
N LEU A 222 -2.22 5.24 2.89
CA LEU A 222 -2.60 5.75 1.55
C LEU A 222 -2.55 4.69 0.43
N VAL A 223 -1.87 3.54 0.64
CA VAL A 223 -1.71 2.46 -0.35
C VAL A 223 -2.12 1.07 0.17
N HIS A 224 -2.57 0.95 1.42
CA HIS A 224 -2.98 -0.32 2.01
C HIS A 224 -4.51 -0.38 2.19
N PRO A 225 -5.27 -0.78 1.17
CA PRO A 225 -6.72 -0.91 1.29
C PRO A 225 -7.15 -2.05 2.23
N MET A 226 -8.37 -1.95 2.74
CA MET A 226 -9.04 -3.04 3.45
C MET A 226 -9.27 -4.24 2.52
N HIS A 227 -9.37 -5.44 3.10
CA HIS A 227 -9.53 -6.69 2.33
C HIS A 227 -10.76 -6.69 1.40
N TYR A 228 -11.85 -6.00 1.77
CA TYR A 228 -13.06 -5.97 0.97
C TYR A 228 -12.92 -5.11 -0.28
N VAL A 229 -12.09 -4.06 -0.21
CA VAL A 229 -11.72 -3.26 -1.38
C VAL A 229 -10.95 -4.14 -2.37
N LEU A 230 -9.98 -4.91 -1.88
CA LEU A 230 -9.22 -5.85 -2.73
C LEU A 230 -10.10 -6.95 -3.32
N PHE A 231 -11.11 -7.41 -2.59
CA PHE A 231 -12.10 -8.37 -3.09
C PHE A 231 -12.97 -7.79 -4.19
N ASP A 232 -13.45 -6.55 -4.04
CA ASP A 232 -14.24 -5.87 -5.06
C ASP A 232 -13.41 -5.59 -6.33
N ILE A 233 -12.13 -5.17 -6.17
CA ILE A 233 -11.19 -5.06 -7.30
C ILE A 233 -11.01 -6.42 -7.97
N ALA A 234 -10.79 -7.50 -7.20
CA ALA A 234 -10.64 -8.84 -7.76
C ALA A 234 -11.87 -9.26 -8.59
N LYS A 235 -13.10 -8.97 -8.12
CA LYS A 235 -14.34 -9.23 -8.85
C LYS A 235 -14.40 -8.47 -10.17
N ILE A 236 -14.12 -7.17 -10.16
CA ILE A 236 -14.13 -6.35 -11.38
C ILE A 236 -13.11 -6.89 -12.39
N MET A 237 -11.91 -7.23 -11.95
CA MET A 237 -10.88 -7.79 -12.82
C MET A 237 -11.23 -9.18 -13.34
N TRP A 238 -11.94 -9.98 -12.54
CA TRP A 238 -12.48 -11.28 -12.93
C TRP A 238 -13.48 -11.15 -14.09
N GLU A 239 -14.42 -10.22 -13.96
CA GLU A 239 -15.41 -9.92 -15.00
C GLU A 239 -14.76 -9.34 -16.25
N LYS A 240 -13.72 -8.51 -16.10
CA LYS A 240 -12.99 -7.91 -17.22
C LYS A 240 -12.36 -8.95 -18.16
N VAL A 241 -12.00 -10.13 -17.65
CA VAL A 241 -11.46 -11.25 -18.45
C VAL A 241 -12.54 -12.26 -18.87
N GLY A 242 -13.82 -11.92 -18.72
CA GLY A 242 -14.95 -12.74 -19.14
C GLY A 242 -15.32 -13.87 -18.18
N LEU A 243 -14.74 -13.89 -16.98
CA LEU A 243 -15.10 -14.87 -15.96
C LEU A 243 -16.29 -14.36 -15.13
N LYS A 244 -17.14 -15.28 -14.66
CA LYS A 244 -18.29 -14.95 -13.82
C LYS A 244 -17.91 -15.14 -12.35
N PRO A 245 -17.90 -14.09 -11.51
CA PRO A 245 -17.64 -14.27 -10.09
C PRO A 245 -18.81 -15.03 -9.45
N PRO A 246 -18.56 -16.00 -8.56
CA PRO A 246 -19.64 -16.69 -7.86
C PRO A 246 -20.34 -15.75 -6.88
N ALA A 247 -21.58 -16.10 -6.52
CA ALA A 247 -22.32 -15.47 -5.44
C ALA A 247 -21.81 -15.92 -4.05
N THR A 248 -20.50 -15.94 -3.86
CA THR A 248 -19.86 -16.31 -2.58
C THR A 248 -19.85 -15.11 -1.65
N ASP A 249 -20.33 -15.30 -0.42
CA ASP A 249 -20.09 -14.34 0.66
C ASP A 249 -18.64 -14.44 1.12
N PHE A 250 -17.84 -13.45 0.75
CA PHE A 250 -16.43 -13.38 1.12
C PHE A 250 -16.21 -13.16 2.61
N SER A 251 -17.25 -12.73 3.37
CA SER A 251 -17.14 -12.42 4.80
C SER A 251 -16.55 -13.55 5.64
N TYR A 252 -16.90 -14.80 5.32
CA TYR A 252 -16.40 -15.99 5.99
C TYR A 252 -14.92 -16.30 5.72
N TYR A 253 -14.34 -15.69 4.68
CA TYR A 253 -12.99 -16.00 4.19
C TYR A 253 -12.06 -14.80 4.24
N GLN A 254 -12.46 -13.67 4.84
CA GLN A 254 -11.67 -12.45 4.83
C GLN A 254 -10.30 -12.67 5.49
N ILE A 255 -9.23 -12.36 4.75
CA ILE A 255 -7.88 -12.26 5.30
C ILE A 255 -7.44 -10.81 5.28
N HIS A 256 -7.07 -10.30 6.45
CA HIS A 256 -6.55 -8.95 6.64
C HIS A 256 -5.02 -8.93 6.49
N ASP A 257 -4.50 -9.35 5.34
CA ASP A 257 -3.06 -9.51 5.18
C ASP A 257 -2.32 -8.16 5.31
N LEU A 258 -2.87 -7.10 4.71
CA LEU A 258 -2.33 -5.75 4.83
C LEU A 258 -2.46 -5.15 6.24
N ALA A 259 -3.32 -5.69 7.11
CA ALA A 259 -3.36 -5.26 8.51
C ALA A 259 -2.13 -5.73 9.30
N ARG A 260 -1.38 -6.72 8.78
CA ARG A 260 -0.10 -7.15 9.35
C ARG A 260 1.02 -6.15 9.06
N ALA A 261 0.91 -5.36 8.00
CA ALA A 261 1.83 -4.26 7.72
C ALA A 261 1.62 -3.08 8.68
N GLU A 262 2.26 -1.95 8.38
CA GLU A 262 2.08 -0.70 9.11
C GLU A 262 0.65 -0.16 8.94
N ILE A 263 0.07 0.33 10.05
CA ILE A 263 -1.19 1.09 10.04
C ILE A 263 -0.90 2.51 10.47
N PHE A 264 -1.26 3.45 9.61
CA PHE A 264 -1.21 4.88 9.88
C PHE A 264 -2.63 5.31 10.28
N PRO A 265 -2.84 5.91 11.46
CA PRO A 265 -4.19 6.15 11.95
C PRO A 265 -4.85 7.34 11.24
N VAL A 266 -6.18 7.34 11.19
CA VAL A 266 -6.97 8.53 10.84
C VAL A 266 -7.03 9.43 12.07
N TYR A 267 -6.46 10.63 12.00
CA TYR A 267 -6.43 11.50 13.16
C TYR A 267 -7.84 11.97 13.57
N PRO A 268 -8.12 12.13 14.88
CA PRO A 268 -9.46 12.46 15.38
C PRO A 268 -10.14 13.66 14.73
N PRO A 269 -9.47 14.81 14.44
CA PRO A 269 -10.13 15.90 13.74
C PRO A 269 -10.55 15.55 12.29
N ILE A 270 -9.74 14.76 11.58
CA ILE A 270 -10.08 14.26 10.23
C ILE A 270 -11.24 13.27 10.33
N ALA A 271 -11.17 12.36 11.29
CA ALA A 271 -12.19 11.36 11.53
C ALA A 271 -13.54 11.99 11.89
N LYS A 272 -13.54 13.01 12.75
CA LYS A 272 -14.71 13.84 13.09
C LYS A 272 -15.30 14.51 11.84
N HIS A 273 -14.45 15.07 10.97
CA HIS A 273 -14.89 15.74 9.75
C HIS A 273 -15.55 14.76 8.76
N PHE A 274 -15.02 13.54 8.61
CA PHE A 274 -15.55 12.52 7.70
C PHE A 274 -16.58 11.57 8.34
N GLY A 275 -16.91 11.73 9.62
CA GLY A 275 -17.86 10.86 10.33
C GLY A 275 -17.38 9.41 10.48
N VAL A 276 -16.08 9.20 10.67
CA VAL A 276 -15.45 7.88 10.86
C VAL A 276 -14.74 7.78 12.21
N GLN A 277 -14.24 6.58 12.55
CA GLN A 277 -13.42 6.38 13.74
C GLN A 277 -11.98 6.87 13.50
N GLY A 278 -11.43 7.59 14.48
CA GLY A 278 -10.04 8.07 14.45
C GLY A 278 -9.28 7.76 15.72
N GLY A 279 -8.00 8.08 15.71
CA GLY A 279 -7.07 7.94 16.83
C GLY A 279 -5.64 8.33 16.44
N TYR A 280 -4.71 8.10 17.35
CA TYR A 280 -3.29 8.32 17.20
C TYR A 280 -2.46 7.08 17.57
N LEU A 281 -3.06 5.89 17.38
CA LEU A 281 -2.37 4.61 17.56
C LEU A 281 -1.77 4.14 16.23
N PHE A 282 -0.46 4.14 16.16
CA PHE A 282 0.31 3.70 15.00
C PHE A 282 0.69 2.23 15.20
N LYS A 283 0.41 1.36 14.22
CA LYS A 283 0.78 -0.07 14.31
C LYS A 283 2.03 -0.33 13.48
N LEU A 284 3.02 -1.00 14.06
CA LEU A 284 4.24 -1.42 13.35
C LEU A 284 3.97 -2.65 12.49
N GLN A 285 4.79 -2.85 11.46
CA GLN A 285 4.75 -4.08 10.68
C GLN A 285 5.04 -5.29 11.58
N ASN A 286 4.25 -6.35 11.40
CA ASN A 286 4.40 -7.63 12.07
C ASN A 286 4.19 -8.75 11.03
N HIS A 287 5.25 -9.05 10.27
CA HIS A 287 5.23 -10.08 9.23
C HIS A 287 5.75 -11.45 9.74
N HIS A 288 5.47 -12.50 8.96
CA HIS A 288 5.69 -13.92 9.22
C HIS A 288 6.88 -14.31 10.15
N LEU A 289 6.61 -15.26 11.06
CA LEU A 289 7.51 -15.84 12.09
C LEU A 289 7.65 -15.03 13.40
N ALA A 290 6.86 -13.97 13.59
CA ALA A 290 6.79 -13.31 14.88
C ALA A 290 6.14 -14.23 15.93
N ASN A 291 6.81 -14.37 17.07
CA ASN A 291 6.25 -15.00 18.28
C ASN A 291 5.47 -13.97 19.13
N ASP A 292 5.41 -12.72 18.68
CA ASP A 292 4.70 -11.62 19.33
C ASP A 292 3.46 -11.19 18.55
N VAL A 293 2.62 -10.37 19.20
CA VAL A 293 1.36 -9.86 18.65
C VAL A 293 1.54 -8.55 17.87
N GLY A 294 2.78 -8.08 17.72
CA GLY A 294 3.13 -6.80 17.11
C GLY A 294 3.16 -5.63 18.10
N ASP A 295 3.83 -4.57 17.69
CA ASP A 295 4.02 -3.35 18.48
C ASP A 295 3.18 -2.18 17.97
N PHE A 296 2.89 -1.26 18.90
CA PHE A 296 2.13 -0.05 18.64
C PHE A 296 2.82 1.16 19.27
N LEU A 297 2.67 2.32 18.63
CA LEU A 297 3.17 3.59 19.14
C LEU A 297 2.00 4.55 19.32
N THR A 298 1.98 5.24 20.45
CA THR A 298 1.21 6.47 20.64
C THR A 298 1.83 7.63 19.85
N LEU A 299 1.11 8.74 19.67
CA LEU A 299 1.67 9.92 18.98
C LEU A 299 2.99 10.40 19.60
N PRO A 300 3.14 10.57 20.93
CA PRO A 300 4.42 10.96 21.51
C PRO A 300 5.56 9.98 21.21
N GLN A 301 5.29 8.68 21.25
CA GLN A 301 6.28 7.65 20.96
C GLN A 301 6.67 7.62 19.48
N TYR A 302 5.69 7.78 18.59
CA TYR A 302 5.90 7.88 17.14
C TYR A 302 6.76 9.11 16.81
N LEU A 303 6.41 10.29 17.32
CA LEU A 303 7.18 11.52 17.10
C LEU A 303 8.61 11.41 17.63
N ALA A 304 8.80 10.86 18.83
CA ALA A 304 10.13 10.64 19.39
C ALA A 304 10.97 9.69 18.53
N ALA A 305 10.36 8.63 17.98
CA ALA A 305 11.04 7.70 17.08
C ALA A 305 11.36 8.34 15.73
N CYS A 306 10.45 9.13 15.16
CA CYS A 306 10.68 9.91 13.95
C CYS A 306 11.84 10.89 14.13
N PHE A 307 11.89 11.66 15.22
CA PHE A 307 12.96 12.62 15.48
C PHE A 307 14.34 11.96 15.58
N ARG A 308 14.44 10.77 16.19
CA ARG A 308 15.69 9.99 16.20
C ARG A 308 16.12 9.58 14.79
N THR A 309 15.18 9.16 13.93
CA THR A 309 15.48 8.89 12.52
C THR A 309 15.95 10.17 11.82
N TYR A 310 15.27 11.29 12.02
CA TYR A 310 15.57 12.56 11.36
C TYR A 310 16.93 13.14 11.77
N GLU A 311 17.30 12.99 13.04
CA GLU A 311 18.62 13.34 13.56
C GLU A 311 19.72 12.51 12.89
N LYS A 312 19.51 11.18 12.81
CA LYS A 312 20.46 10.27 12.17
C LYS A 312 20.66 10.55 10.68
N GLU A 313 19.57 10.79 9.94
CA GLU A 313 19.64 11.01 8.49
C GLU A 313 20.12 12.41 8.12
N GLY A 314 19.88 13.41 8.98
CA GLY A 314 20.25 14.80 8.77
C GLY A 314 19.23 15.58 7.92
N ALA A 315 18.96 16.84 8.30
CA ALA A 315 17.88 17.66 7.73
C ALA A 315 17.94 17.83 6.20
N ALA A 316 19.14 17.86 5.61
CA ALA A 316 19.33 18.01 4.17
C ALA A 316 18.82 16.82 3.34
N ARG A 317 18.69 15.63 3.95
CA ARG A 317 18.19 14.41 3.29
C ARG A 317 16.68 14.22 3.47
N LEU A 318 16.03 15.03 4.31
CA LEU A 318 14.61 14.94 4.62
C LEU A 318 13.76 15.78 3.66
N GLY A 319 14.01 15.63 2.35
CA GLY A 319 13.32 16.35 1.29
C GLY A 319 11.92 15.77 1.01
N ASN A 320 10.93 16.64 0.95
CA ASN A 320 9.58 16.30 0.50
C ASN A 320 8.93 17.55 -0.07
N PRO A 321 8.41 17.54 -1.32
CA PRO A 321 7.93 18.74 -1.99
C PRO A 321 6.91 19.56 -1.19
N ARG A 322 6.01 18.89 -0.43
CA ARG A 322 5.01 19.58 0.40
C ARG A 322 5.66 20.27 1.59
N VAL A 323 6.54 19.57 2.30
CA VAL A 323 7.21 20.13 3.48
C VAL A 323 8.18 21.24 3.07
N ASP A 324 8.88 21.06 1.95
CA ASP A 324 9.73 22.08 1.36
C ASP A 324 8.93 23.35 1.01
N ALA A 325 7.74 23.20 0.44
CA ALA A 325 6.85 24.33 0.16
C ALA A 325 6.40 25.07 1.42
N TRP A 326 6.05 24.35 2.50
CA TRP A 326 5.71 24.97 3.78
C TRP A 326 6.87 25.72 4.43
N LEU A 327 8.09 25.20 4.31
CA LEU A 327 9.30 25.83 4.86
C LEU A 327 9.74 27.05 4.05
N ALA A 328 9.52 27.03 2.72
CA ALA A 328 9.88 28.11 1.81
C ALA A 328 8.90 29.29 1.86
N ASP A 329 7.61 29.04 2.10
CA ASP A 329 6.62 30.10 2.32
C ASP A 329 6.64 30.59 3.78
N GLU A 330 7.30 31.72 4.01
CA GLU A 330 7.42 32.32 5.35
C GLU A 330 6.05 32.58 5.99
N LYS A 331 4.99 32.88 5.22
CA LYS A 331 3.64 33.05 5.79
C LYS A 331 3.12 31.73 6.36
N THR A 332 3.17 30.65 5.60
CA THR A 332 2.76 29.32 6.05
C THR A 332 3.60 28.82 7.22
N LYS A 333 4.94 28.93 7.13
CA LYS A 333 5.85 28.54 8.20
C LYS A 333 5.55 29.25 9.51
N ASN A 334 5.43 30.58 9.49
CA ASN A 334 5.15 31.38 10.69
C ASN A 334 3.76 31.07 11.26
N LEU A 335 2.77 30.82 10.41
CA LEU A 335 1.45 30.37 10.84
C LEU A 335 1.53 29.04 11.59
N LEU A 336 2.16 28.02 11.01
CA LEU A 336 2.26 26.70 11.64
C LEU A 336 3.06 26.74 12.95
N VAL A 337 4.20 27.45 12.98
CA VAL A 337 5.00 27.64 14.21
C VAL A 337 4.20 28.40 15.28
N GLY A 338 3.44 29.42 14.90
CA GLY A 338 2.55 30.16 15.80
C GLY A 338 1.50 29.24 16.42
N LEU A 339 0.79 28.48 15.58
CA LEU A 339 -0.23 27.53 16.02
C LEU A 339 0.33 26.44 16.94
N ALA A 340 1.54 25.92 16.68
CA ALA A 340 2.22 24.97 17.56
C ALA A 340 2.37 25.53 18.98
N ARG A 341 2.90 26.75 19.10
CA ARG A 341 3.16 27.40 20.39
C ARG A 341 1.87 27.80 21.10
N GLU A 342 0.88 28.28 20.37
CA GLU A 342 -0.44 28.61 20.93
C GLU A 342 -1.14 27.36 21.48
N ASN A 343 -1.15 26.27 20.71
CA ASN A 343 -1.72 25.00 21.13
C ASN A 343 -0.98 24.42 22.34
N LEU A 344 0.36 24.46 22.35
CA LEU A 344 1.17 24.04 23.49
C LEU A 344 0.85 24.85 24.75
N LYS A 345 0.81 26.19 24.63
CA LYS A 345 0.43 27.09 25.74
C LYS A 345 -0.98 26.81 26.26
N ALA A 346 -1.90 26.42 25.38
CA ALA A 346 -3.25 26.03 25.72
C ALA A 346 -3.39 24.58 26.25
N GLY A 347 -2.29 23.83 26.37
CA GLY A 347 -2.30 22.44 26.83
C GLY A 347 -2.91 21.44 25.85
N ARG A 348 -3.04 21.81 24.57
CA ARG A 348 -3.65 20.97 23.51
C ARG A 348 -2.63 20.00 22.93
N LEU A 349 -2.37 18.93 23.68
CA LEU A 349 -1.34 17.94 23.40
C LEU A 349 -1.96 16.54 23.24
N PRO A 350 -2.26 16.12 21.99
CA PRO A 350 -2.84 14.79 21.75
C PRO A 350 -1.91 13.68 22.19
N THR A 351 -2.48 12.55 22.64
CA THR A 351 -1.73 11.42 23.19
C THR A 351 -2.09 10.10 22.50
N LEU A 352 -3.37 9.73 22.48
CA LEU A 352 -3.92 8.47 21.96
C LEU A 352 -5.02 8.70 20.92
#